data_AF-A0AAP0I8T7-F1
#
_entry.id   AF-A0AAP0I8T7-F1
#
_cell.length_a   1.000
_cell.length_b   1.000
_cell.length_c   1.000
_cell.angle_alpha   90.00
_cell.angle_beta   90.00
_cell.angle_gamma   90.00
#
_symmetry.space_group_name_H-M   'P 1'
#
loop_
_entity.id
_entity.type
_entity.pdbx_description
1 polymer ?
#
loop_
_entity_poly.entity_id
_entity_poly.type
_entity_poly.pdbx_seq_one_letter_code
_entity_poly.pdbx_strand_id
1 'polypeptide(L)'
;METLLSGFQAEIGSISSEIKSLQEKSMDMGLKLKNRKVAELKLARFVEDIIVPPRMVDVIVDGEVNDEYMRTLEILSKKLKFVEVDPMVKSSKALKDVQPELEKLRQKAVSKVFEFIVQKLYALRKPKTNIQILQQSVLLKYKYVILFLKEHGKEVYIEVRGAYIDTMNKVLSAHFRAYIQALEKLQLDIATSSDLIGVETRGTGLFSRGREPLKNRSAVFALGERINILKEIDQPALIPHIAEASSLKYPYEVLFRSLHKLLMDTATSEYLFCDDFFGEESIFYEIFAGPFAVIDEHFSSILPNCFDAIGIMLMIRIIYQHQLIMSRRRIPCLDSYLDKVNISLWPRFKMVFDMHLNSLRTANVKTLWEDDVHPHYVMRRYAEFTASLIQLNVEYGDGQLELNLERLRMAIDDLLNKLARTFPKPKLQTVFLINNYDMTIAVVKEAGPEGGKTQLHFEELLKSNSAIYVEELLLEHFGDLIKFVKTRASEDPSSSSEKPITVADVEPLVKDFASRWKAAIELMHKDVITSFSNFLNGMEILRAALTQLLLYYTRLSDCIKRIAGGSALNKDLVSISSIMYEIRKFSRTF
;
A
#
# COMPACT_ATOMS: atom_id res chain seq x y z
N MET A 1 16.24 119.93 7.03
CA MET A 1 15.36 118.76 6.81
C MET A 1 16.11 117.60 6.16
N GLU A 2 16.94 117.85 5.14
CA GLU A 2 17.78 116.83 4.46
C GLU A 2 18.76 116.10 5.39
N THR A 3 19.43 116.81 6.31
CA THR A 3 20.36 116.23 7.28
C THR A 3 19.68 115.37 8.35
N LEU A 4 18.43 115.66 8.71
CA LEU A 4 17.64 114.81 9.63
C LEU A 4 17.13 113.56 8.92
N LEU A 5 16.69 113.68 7.66
CA LEU A 5 16.24 112.54 6.85
C LEU A 5 17.40 111.61 6.46
N SER A 6 18.60 112.13 6.16
CA SER A 6 19.77 111.29 5.88
C SER A 6 20.28 110.60 7.15
N GLY A 7 20.18 111.24 8.31
CA GLY A 7 20.43 110.63 9.62
C GLY A 7 19.50 109.45 9.90
N PHE A 8 18.19 109.62 9.73
CA PHE A 8 17.21 108.53 9.85
C PHE A 8 17.42 107.41 8.83
N GLN A 9 17.81 107.73 7.59
CA GLN A 9 18.11 106.73 6.56
C GLN A 9 19.38 105.93 6.90
N ALA A 10 20.41 106.58 7.46
CA ALA A 10 21.61 105.92 7.95
C ALA A 10 21.33 105.05 9.17
N GLU A 11 20.50 105.52 10.11
CA GLU A 11 20.07 104.74 11.28
C GLU A 11 19.22 103.53 10.89
N ILE A 12 18.25 103.67 9.97
CA ILE A 12 17.47 102.54 9.46
C ILE A 12 18.35 101.57 8.66
N GLY A 13 19.32 102.08 7.89
CA GLY A 13 20.31 101.25 7.21
C GLY A 13 21.19 100.46 8.18
N SER A 14 21.62 101.09 9.29
CA SER A 14 22.37 100.46 10.36
C SER A 14 21.54 99.41 11.09
N ILE A 15 20.30 99.73 11.48
CA ILE A 15 19.38 98.80 12.14
C ILE A 15 19.03 97.63 11.20
N SER A 16 18.80 97.86 9.91
CA SER A 16 18.54 96.80 8.94
C SER A 16 19.75 95.89 8.74
N SER A 17 20.95 96.46 8.70
CA SER A 17 22.23 95.73 8.71
C SER A 17 22.40 94.89 9.98
N GLU A 18 22.10 95.46 11.14
CA GLU A 18 22.15 94.77 12.43
C GLU A 18 21.12 93.63 12.49
N ILE A 19 19.87 93.87 12.08
CA ILE A 19 18.81 92.85 11.99
C ILE A 19 19.24 91.74 11.03
N LYS A 20 19.81 92.07 9.87
CA LYS A 20 20.32 91.08 8.92
C LYS A 20 21.48 90.27 9.51
N SER A 21 22.42 90.92 10.20
CA SER A 21 23.51 90.24 10.91
C SER A 21 22.98 89.33 12.04
N LEU A 22 21.97 89.77 12.76
CA LEU A 22 21.33 89.00 13.83
C LEU A 22 20.56 87.80 13.27
N GLN A 23 19.90 87.96 12.12
CA GLN A 23 19.21 86.90 11.39
C GLN A 23 20.20 85.87 10.85
N GLU A 24 21.31 86.29 10.24
CA GLU A 24 22.40 85.41 9.79
C GLU A 24 23.02 84.64 10.96
N LYS A 25 23.29 85.31 12.09
CA LYS A 25 23.78 84.66 13.32
C LYS A 25 22.77 83.67 13.90
N SER A 26 21.48 83.99 13.87
CA SER A 26 20.41 83.10 14.34
C SER A 26 20.31 81.85 13.46
N MET A 27 20.38 82.00 12.14
CA MET A 27 20.39 80.87 11.19
C MET A 27 21.65 80.00 11.35
N ASP A 28 22.84 80.61 11.48
CA ASP A 28 24.09 79.88 11.74
C ASP A 28 24.05 79.13 13.07
N MET A 29 23.52 79.75 14.13
CA MET A 29 23.36 79.10 15.42
C MET A 29 22.33 77.96 15.36
N GLY A 30 21.25 78.12 14.60
CA GLY A 30 20.28 77.06 14.32
C GLY A 30 20.91 75.86 13.60
N LEU A 31 21.76 76.11 12.60
CA LEU A 31 22.51 75.07 11.90
C LEU A 31 23.51 74.35 12.82
N LYS A 32 24.27 75.09 13.64
CA LYS A 32 25.19 74.53 14.64
C LYS A 32 24.46 73.66 15.67
N LEU A 33 23.30 74.11 16.14
CA LEU A 33 22.48 73.35 17.08
C LEU A 33 21.94 72.06 16.45
N LYS A 34 21.47 72.13 15.19
CA LYS A 34 21.02 70.95 14.44
C LYS A 34 22.16 69.95 14.25
N ASN A 35 23.34 70.41 13.83
CA ASN A 35 24.52 69.56 13.66
C ASN A 35 24.97 68.92 14.97
N ARG A 36 24.94 69.66 16.09
CA ARG A 36 25.25 69.13 17.42
C ARG A 36 24.26 68.05 17.85
N LYS A 37 22.94 68.27 17.69
CA LYS A 37 21.92 67.25 17.99
C LYS A 37 22.10 65.98 17.16
N VAL A 38 22.44 66.11 15.87
CA VAL A 38 22.70 64.95 15.01
C VAL A 38 23.95 64.19 15.46
N ALA A 39 25.01 64.90 15.84
CA ALA A 39 26.23 64.28 16.36
C ALA A 39 25.99 63.60 17.71
N GLU A 40 25.28 64.25 18.63
CA GLU A 40 24.87 63.71 19.92
C GLU A 40 24.09 62.41 19.76
N LEU A 41 23.08 62.36 18.88
CA LEU A 41 22.30 61.16 18.62
C LEU A 41 23.16 59.99 18.08
N LYS A 42 24.13 60.28 17.22
CA LYS A 42 25.05 59.25 16.68
C LYS A 42 26.01 58.73 17.77
N LEU A 43 26.55 59.63 18.59
CA LEU A 43 27.43 59.26 19.70
C LEU A 43 26.70 58.50 20.80
N ALA A 44 25.48 58.91 21.14
CA ALA A 44 24.63 58.23 22.12
C ALA A 44 24.35 56.79 21.69
N ARG A 45 23.95 56.57 20.43
CA ARG A 45 23.75 55.22 19.87
C ARG A 45 25.02 54.38 19.95
N PHE A 46 26.16 54.93 19.54
CA PHE A 46 27.45 54.22 19.62
C PHE A 46 27.81 53.82 21.07
N VAL A 47 27.57 54.70 22.04
CA VAL A 47 27.80 54.40 23.46
C VAL A 47 26.83 53.33 23.96
N GLU A 48 25.54 53.42 23.63
CA GLU A 48 24.53 52.42 23.98
C GLU A 48 24.86 51.04 23.42
N ASP A 49 25.41 50.98 22.20
CA ASP A 49 25.78 49.73 21.53
C ASP A 49 27.05 49.12 22.13
N ILE A 50 28.02 49.92 22.59
CA ILE A 50 29.28 49.42 23.18
C ILE A 50 29.19 49.16 24.68
N ILE A 51 28.40 49.93 25.43
CA ILE A 51 28.39 49.84 26.90
C ILE A 51 27.90 48.47 27.36
N VAL A 52 28.56 47.89 28.36
CA VAL A 52 28.14 46.65 29.00
C VAL A 52 27.59 47.01 30.39
N PRO A 53 26.26 46.96 30.61
CA PRO A 53 25.69 47.27 31.92
C PRO A 53 26.12 46.24 32.98
N PRO A 54 26.42 46.63 34.24
CA PRO A 54 26.77 45.68 35.30
C PRO A 54 25.70 44.59 35.52
N ARG A 55 24.42 44.97 35.47
CA ARG A 55 23.30 44.02 35.57
C ARG A 55 23.35 42.92 34.49
N MET A 56 23.85 43.23 33.30
CA MET A 56 24.01 42.24 32.23
C MET A 56 25.10 41.22 32.59
N VAL A 57 26.18 41.67 33.23
CA VAL A 57 27.25 40.80 33.74
C VAL A 57 26.68 39.88 34.82
N ASP A 58 25.96 40.43 35.80
CA ASP A 58 25.38 39.65 36.91
C ASP A 58 24.42 38.56 36.40
N VAL A 59 23.55 38.89 35.44
CA VAL A 59 22.61 37.92 34.86
C VAL A 59 23.35 36.82 34.09
N ILE A 60 24.39 37.15 33.32
CA ILE A 60 25.14 36.16 32.55
C ILE A 60 25.94 35.25 33.48
N VAL A 61 26.65 35.82 34.45
CA VAL A 61 27.57 35.09 35.33
C VAL A 61 26.80 34.29 36.39
N ASP A 62 25.86 34.92 37.10
CA ASP A 62 25.22 34.34 38.28
C ASP A 62 23.75 33.97 38.07
N GLY A 63 23.04 34.57 37.11
CA GLY A 63 21.61 34.34 36.88
C GLY A 63 21.24 32.95 36.32
N GLU A 64 20.06 32.42 36.62
CA GLU A 64 19.59 31.16 36.02
C GLU A 64 19.15 31.32 34.56
N VAL A 65 19.16 30.24 33.78
CA VAL A 65 18.74 30.25 32.36
C VAL A 65 17.20 30.27 32.26
N ASN A 66 16.64 31.48 32.37
CA ASN A 66 15.21 31.78 32.28
C ASN A 66 14.91 32.76 31.12
N ASP A 67 13.68 33.27 31.03
CA ASP A 67 13.29 34.23 29.98
C ASP A 67 14.06 35.56 30.08
N GLU A 68 14.47 35.99 31.27
CA GLU A 68 15.30 37.19 31.46
C GLU A 68 16.73 36.96 30.93
N TYR A 69 17.28 35.77 31.16
CA TYR A 69 18.57 35.36 30.61
C TYR A 69 18.55 35.32 29.09
N MET A 70 17.49 34.78 28.48
CA MET A 70 17.30 34.74 27.02
C MET A 70 17.31 36.15 26.40
N ARG A 71 16.58 37.11 26.98
CA ARG A 71 16.58 38.51 26.53
C ARG A 71 17.97 39.14 26.67
N THR A 72 18.67 38.83 27.76
CA THR A 72 20.03 39.33 28.00
C THR A 72 21.02 38.75 26.99
N LEU A 73 20.85 37.49 26.61
CA LEU A 73 21.62 36.82 25.56
C LEU A 73 21.41 37.46 24.18
N GLU A 74 20.18 37.88 23.86
CA GLU A 74 19.87 38.62 22.63
C GLU A 74 20.59 39.97 22.57
N ILE A 75 20.61 40.69 23.70
CA ILE A 75 21.34 41.96 23.82
C ILE A 75 22.84 41.70 23.64
N LEU A 76 23.39 40.64 24.26
CA LEU A 76 24.79 40.26 24.09
C LEU A 76 25.12 39.95 22.63
N SER A 77 24.29 39.17 21.94
CA SER A 77 24.48 38.84 20.53
C SER A 77 24.52 40.09 19.64
N LYS A 78 23.59 41.04 19.84
CA LYS A 78 23.57 42.32 19.11
C LYS A 78 24.86 43.11 19.33
N LYS A 79 25.33 43.19 20.58
CA LYS A 79 26.58 43.86 20.94
C LYS A 79 27.80 43.20 20.30
N LEU A 80 27.90 41.87 20.37
CA LEU A 80 28.99 41.11 19.74
C LEU A 80 29.03 41.31 18.21
N LYS A 81 27.88 41.26 17.54
CA LYS A 81 27.79 41.51 16.08
C LYS A 81 28.18 42.95 15.71
N PHE A 82 27.78 43.94 16.51
CA PHE A 82 28.16 45.33 16.29
C PHE A 82 29.69 45.52 16.31
N VAL A 83 30.37 44.84 17.23
CA VAL A 83 31.84 44.85 17.32
C VAL A 83 32.51 44.21 16.09
N GLU A 84 31.91 43.18 15.49
CA GLU A 84 32.49 42.46 14.35
C GLU A 84 32.29 43.17 13.01
N VAL A 85 31.12 43.79 12.79
CA VAL A 85 30.67 44.26 11.47
C VAL A 85 31.24 45.63 11.08
N ASP A 86 31.48 46.53 12.02
CA ASP A 86 31.86 47.91 11.70
C ASP A 86 33.40 48.15 11.78
N PRO A 87 34.10 48.31 10.63
CA PRO A 87 35.54 48.53 10.61
C PRO A 87 35.96 49.90 11.17
N MET A 88 35.08 50.91 11.17
CA MET A 88 35.36 52.19 11.84
C MET A 88 35.31 52.04 13.37
N VAL A 89 34.38 51.23 13.88
CA VAL A 89 34.25 50.93 15.32
C VAL A 89 35.51 50.19 15.83
N LYS A 90 36.05 49.24 15.06
CA LYS A 90 37.30 48.51 15.36
C LYS A 90 38.53 49.40 15.58
N SER A 91 38.54 50.61 15.02
CA SER A 91 39.63 51.57 15.18
C SER A 91 39.54 52.41 16.47
N SER A 92 38.41 52.36 17.17
CA SER A 92 38.15 53.16 18.38
C SER A 92 38.90 52.63 19.61
N LYS A 93 39.43 53.55 20.44
CA LYS A 93 40.06 53.21 21.72
C LYS A 93 39.07 52.64 22.73
N ALA A 94 37.83 53.15 22.76
CA ALA A 94 36.80 52.68 23.68
C ALA A 94 36.41 51.21 23.41
N LEU A 95 36.50 50.76 22.16
CA LEU A 95 36.26 49.36 21.82
C LEU A 95 37.39 48.45 22.34
N LYS A 96 38.65 48.88 22.23
CA LYS A 96 39.80 48.10 22.71
C LYS A 96 39.72 47.80 24.21
N ASP A 97 39.14 48.72 24.99
CA ASP A 97 38.96 48.55 26.43
C ASP A 97 37.80 47.59 26.76
N VAL A 98 36.72 47.61 25.99
CA VAL A 98 35.49 46.82 26.25
C VAL A 98 35.52 45.43 25.60
N GLN A 99 36.25 45.27 24.49
CA GLN A 99 36.39 44.02 23.76
C GLN A 99 36.79 42.82 24.63
N PRO A 100 37.78 42.89 25.55
CA PRO A 100 38.13 41.75 26.41
C PRO A 100 36.99 41.36 27.37
N GLU A 101 36.21 42.32 27.86
CA GLU A 101 35.08 42.03 28.76
C GLU A 101 33.91 41.40 27.99
N LEU A 102 33.61 41.88 26.79
CA LEU A 102 32.61 41.24 25.91
C LEU A 102 33.00 39.80 25.55
N GLU A 103 34.29 39.56 25.31
CA GLU A 103 34.81 38.24 24.98
C GLU A 103 34.75 37.27 26.19
N LYS A 104 35.08 37.74 27.39
CA LYS A 104 34.89 36.96 28.63
C LYS A 104 33.41 36.64 28.86
N LEU A 105 32.51 37.60 28.64
CA LEU A 105 31.07 37.39 28.75
C LEU A 105 30.58 36.38 27.72
N ARG A 106 31.06 36.44 26.47
CA ARG A 106 30.77 35.45 25.43
C ARG A 106 31.17 34.05 25.91
N GLN A 107 32.40 33.87 26.36
CA GLN A 107 32.89 32.56 26.81
C GLN A 107 32.09 32.02 28.00
N LYS A 108 31.79 32.87 28.99
CA LYS A 108 30.99 32.47 30.15
C LYS A 108 29.55 32.13 29.77
N ALA A 109 28.92 32.94 28.91
CA ALA A 109 27.58 32.69 28.40
C ALA A 109 27.51 31.36 27.62
N VAL A 110 28.47 31.11 26.74
CA VAL A 110 28.58 29.87 25.95
C VAL A 110 28.74 28.65 26.86
N SER A 111 29.65 28.69 27.84
CA SER A 111 29.86 27.58 28.78
C SER A 111 28.61 27.28 29.61
N LYS A 112 27.93 28.30 30.13
CA LYS A 112 26.72 28.13 30.95
C LYS A 112 25.54 27.59 30.16
N VAL A 113 25.34 28.13 28.96
CA VAL A 113 24.34 27.65 28.01
C VAL A 113 24.58 26.19 27.63
N PHE A 114 25.84 25.83 27.36
CA PHE A 114 26.22 24.47 27.03
C PHE A 114 25.84 23.49 28.15
N GLU A 115 26.27 23.78 29.38
CA GLU A 115 25.94 22.94 30.55
C GLU A 115 24.42 22.78 30.72
N PHE A 116 23.67 23.87 30.57
CA PHE A 116 22.21 23.86 30.66
C PHE A 116 21.56 22.97 29.59
N ILE A 117 21.92 23.15 28.32
CA ILE A 117 21.34 22.37 27.22
C ILE A 117 21.71 20.90 27.37
N VAL A 118 22.99 20.59 27.62
CA VAL A 118 23.46 19.22 27.80
C VAL A 118 22.74 18.53 28.95
N GLN A 119 22.48 19.22 30.07
CA GLN A 119 21.66 18.68 31.16
C GLN A 119 20.22 18.34 30.71
N LYS A 120 19.60 19.19 29.89
CA LYS A 120 18.27 18.91 29.30
C LYS A 120 18.32 17.73 28.32
N LEU A 121 19.40 17.60 27.54
CA LEU A 121 19.58 16.46 26.63
C LEU A 121 19.73 15.15 27.41
N TYR A 122 20.47 15.15 28.52
CA TYR A 122 20.57 13.97 29.39
C TYR A 122 19.22 13.56 30.01
N ALA A 123 18.30 14.51 30.22
CA ALA A 123 16.96 14.19 30.71
C ALA A 123 16.15 13.33 29.72
N LEU A 124 16.42 13.43 28.40
CA LEU A 124 15.78 12.58 27.37
C LEU A 124 16.15 11.10 27.52
N ARG A 125 17.27 10.78 28.17
CA ARG A 125 17.72 9.39 28.40
C ARG A 125 16.94 8.68 29.50
N LYS A 126 16.16 9.41 30.31
CA LYS A 126 15.42 8.81 31.42
C LYS A 126 14.30 7.90 30.88
N PRO A 127 14.15 6.68 31.41
CA PRO A 127 13.12 5.75 30.96
C PRO A 127 11.71 6.32 31.22
N LYS A 128 10.75 5.97 30.35
CA LYS A 128 9.35 6.43 30.39
C LYS A 128 9.15 7.94 30.17
N THR A 129 10.18 8.65 29.73
CA THR A 129 10.04 10.06 29.35
C THR A 129 9.28 10.16 28.04
N ASN A 130 8.24 11.01 27.99
CA ASN A 130 7.62 11.37 26.73
C ASN A 130 8.52 12.38 26.01
N ILE A 131 9.34 11.87 25.09
CA ILE A 131 10.35 12.61 24.34
C ILE A 131 9.69 13.79 23.60
N GLN A 132 8.58 13.54 22.92
CA GLN A 132 7.87 14.55 22.12
C GLN A 132 7.38 15.71 22.98
N ILE A 133 6.81 15.42 24.16
CA ILE A 133 6.40 16.46 25.12
C ILE A 133 7.62 17.27 25.58
N LEU A 134 8.75 16.63 25.90
CA LEU A 134 9.93 17.33 26.39
C LEU A 134 10.58 18.22 25.32
N GLN A 135 10.62 17.73 24.08
CA GLN A 135 11.07 18.51 22.91
C GLN A 135 10.18 19.74 22.69
N GLN A 136 8.85 19.56 22.65
CA GLN A 136 7.92 20.65 22.33
C GLN A 136 7.74 21.65 23.47
N SER A 137 7.61 21.18 24.72
CA SER A 137 7.25 22.05 25.86
C SER A 137 8.45 22.66 26.59
N VAL A 138 9.64 22.06 26.46
CA VAL A 138 10.85 22.51 27.15
C VAL A 138 11.91 22.97 26.17
N LEU A 139 12.38 22.11 25.26
CA LEU A 139 13.52 22.44 24.40
C LEU A 139 13.22 23.58 23.42
N LEU A 140 12.05 23.58 22.76
CA LEU A 140 11.68 24.63 21.81
C LEU A 140 11.68 26.05 22.42
N LYS A 141 11.40 26.19 23.71
CA LYS A 141 11.47 27.50 24.41
C LYS A 141 12.87 28.11 24.37
N TYR A 142 13.89 27.26 24.31
CA TYR A 142 15.29 27.65 24.29
C TYR A 142 15.89 27.65 22.87
N LYS A 143 15.07 27.72 21.81
CA LYS A 143 15.55 27.78 20.41
C LYS A 143 16.61 28.86 20.19
N TYR A 144 16.42 30.05 20.77
CA TYR A 144 17.38 31.16 20.60
C TYR A 144 18.77 30.82 21.17
N VAL A 145 18.84 29.98 22.20
CA VAL A 145 20.10 29.52 22.81
C VAL A 145 20.97 28.79 21.78
N ILE A 146 20.34 27.95 20.95
CA ILE A 146 21.03 27.21 19.89
C ILE A 146 21.50 28.16 18.78
N LEU A 147 20.66 29.12 18.39
CA LEU A 147 21.05 30.15 17.43
C LEU A 147 22.27 30.94 17.92
N PHE A 148 22.27 31.32 19.20
CA PHE A 148 23.40 32.02 19.82
C PHE A 148 24.69 31.18 19.79
N LEU A 149 24.61 29.89 20.15
CA LEU A 149 25.77 28.99 20.05
C LEU A 149 26.29 28.87 18.61
N LYS A 150 25.39 28.79 17.63
CA LYS A 150 25.77 28.70 16.21
C LYS A 150 26.51 29.94 15.72
N GLU A 151 26.11 31.11 16.20
CA GLU A 151 26.73 32.40 15.82
C GLU A 151 28.03 32.66 16.58
N HIS A 152 28.01 32.47 17.90
CA HIS A 152 29.06 32.95 18.80
C HIS A 152 29.88 31.84 19.45
N GLY A 153 29.66 30.56 19.14
CA GLY A 153 30.29 29.43 19.82
C GLY A 153 30.31 28.15 18.98
N LYS A 154 30.80 28.24 17.73
CA LYS A 154 30.71 27.18 16.71
C LYS A 154 31.23 25.81 17.18
N GLU A 155 32.36 25.76 17.89
CA GLU A 155 32.92 24.52 18.42
C GLU A 155 31.96 23.85 19.42
N VAL A 156 31.45 24.63 20.37
CA VAL A 156 30.50 24.18 21.38
C VAL A 156 29.15 23.79 20.76
N TYR A 157 28.71 24.50 19.72
CA TYR A 157 27.52 24.11 18.95
C TYR A 157 27.67 22.71 18.32
N ILE A 158 28.83 22.40 17.74
CA ILE A 158 29.10 21.07 17.16
C ILE A 158 29.04 19.99 18.26
N GLU A 159 29.55 20.28 19.46
CA GLU A 159 29.44 19.35 20.60
C GLU A 159 27.99 19.14 21.04
N VAL A 160 27.18 20.20 21.16
CA VAL A 160 25.74 20.08 21.50
C VAL A 160 24.98 19.28 20.43
N ARG A 161 25.25 19.57 19.15
CA ARG A 161 24.70 18.84 18.01
C ARG A 161 25.05 17.35 18.10
N GLY A 162 26.33 17.02 18.27
CA GLY A 162 26.78 15.63 18.43
C GLY A 162 26.15 14.94 19.64
N ALA A 163 26.09 15.61 20.80
CA ALA A 163 25.48 15.07 22.01
C ALA A 163 23.98 14.79 21.84
N TYR A 164 23.26 15.64 21.10
CA TYR A 164 21.86 15.41 20.76
C TYR A 164 21.69 14.20 19.85
N ILE A 165 22.46 14.16 18.76
CA ILE A 165 22.44 13.08 17.78
C ILE A 165 22.71 11.73 18.45
N ASP A 166 23.78 11.63 19.23
CA ASP A 166 24.15 10.42 19.96
C ASP A 166 23.07 9.97 20.95
N THR A 167 22.45 10.93 21.63
CA THR A 167 21.41 10.64 22.63
C THR A 167 20.15 10.12 21.95
N MET A 168 19.66 10.83 20.94
CA MET A 168 18.43 10.46 20.23
C MET A 168 18.59 9.18 19.43
N ASN A 169 19.72 8.99 18.74
CA ASN A 169 20.03 7.76 18.03
C ASN A 169 19.95 6.55 18.98
N LYS A 170 20.60 6.62 20.16
CA LYS A 170 20.59 5.54 21.15
C LYS A 170 19.20 5.27 21.73
N VAL A 171 18.48 6.33 22.12
CA VAL A 171 17.15 6.21 22.74
C VAL A 171 16.14 5.65 21.75
N LEU A 172 16.08 6.18 20.52
CA LEU A 172 15.16 5.70 19.49
C LEU A 172 15.51 4.28 19.04
N SER A 173 16.80 3.96 18.84
CA SER A 173 17.21 2.60 18.49
C SER A 173 16.81 1.58 19.55
N ALA A 174 16.97 1.91 20.83
CA ALA A 174 16.55 1.06 21.94
C ALA A 174 15.02 0.90 21.97
N HIS A 175 14.28 1.99 21.71
CA HIS A 175 12.82 1.97 21.64
C HIS A 175 12.31 1.05 20.51
N PHE A 176 12.82 1.21 19.29
CA PHE A 176 12.43 0.34 18.16
C PHE A 176 12.84 -1.11 18.40
N ARG A 177 14.02 -1.38 18.96
CA ARG A 177 14.45 -2.75 19.29
C ARG A 177 13.50 -3.41 20.30
N ALA A 178 13.15 -2.71 21.38
CA ALA A 178 12.22 -3.24 22.38
C ALA A 178 10.81 -3.45 21.81
N TYR A 179 10.36 -2.53 20.95
CA TYR A 179 9.06 -2.63 20.30
C TYR A 179 8.99 -3.83 19.33
N ILE A 180 10.03 -4.02 18.50
CA ILE A 180 10.16 -5.18 17.60
C ILE A 180 10.11 -6.49 18.39
N GLN A 181 10.91 -6.62 19.46
CA GLN A 181 10.92 -7.82 20.30
C GLN A 181 9.56 -8.11 20.94
N ALA A 182 8.77 -7.07 21.25
CA ALA A 182 7.42 -7.24 21.77
C ALA A 182 6.44 -7.66 20.67
N LEU A 183 6.57 -7.14 19.45
CA LEU A 183 5.74 -7.54 18.30
C LEU A 183 6.00 -8.99 17.87
N GLU A 184 7.26 -9.46 17.90
CA GLU A 184 7.62 -10.84 17.57
C GLU A 184 6.84 -11.87 18.42
N LYS A 185 6.57 -11.55 19.69
CA LYS A 185 5.76 -12.40 20.57
C LYS A 185 4.29 -12.50 20.15
N LEU A 186 3.79 -11.55 19.37
CA LEU A 186 2.40 -11.49 18.91
C LEU A 186 2.21 -12.11 17.54
N GLN A 187 3.29 -12.54 16.87
CA GLN A 187 3.24 -13.10 15.54
C GLN A 187 2.46 -14.43 15.48
N LEU A 188 1.62 -14.53 14.46
CA LEU A 188 0.98 -15.76 13.98
C LEU A 188 1.69 -16.21 12.70
N ASP A 189 2.21 -17.43 12.69
CA ASP A 189 2.77 -18.03 11.48
C ASP A 189 1.66 -18.62 10.62
N ILE A 190 1.44 -18.02 9.44
CA ILE A 190 0.35 -18.39 8.52
C ILE A 190 0.81 -19.43 7.49
N ALA A 191 1.99 -19.24 6.88
CA ALA A 191 2.45 -20.05 5.77
C ALA A 191 3.86 -20.59 6.02
N THR A 192 4.09 -21.83 5.58
CA THR A 192 5.41 -22.47 5.55
C THR A 192 5.86 -22.71 4.12
N SER A 193 7.14 -23.04 3.91
CA SER A 193 7.69 -23.38 2.59
C SER A 193 7.00 -24.56 1.90
N SER A 194 6.29 -25.40 2.66
CA SER A 194 5.53 -26.54 2.15
C SER A 194 4.09 -26.22 1.73
N ASP A 195 3.56 -25.04 2.08
CA ASP A 195 2.18 -24.66 1.77
C ASP A 195 2.09 -24.07 0.35
N LEU A 196 2.30 -24.91 -0.65
CA LEU A 196 2.22 -24.55 -2.08
C LEU A 196 0.90 -25.03 -2.69
N ILE A 197 0.52 -24.45 -3.84
CA ILE A 197 -0.78 -24.71 -4.48
C ILE A 197 -0.85 -26.16 -4.97
N GLY A 198 0.18 -26.62 -5.69
CA GLY A 198 0.25 -27.94 -6.33
C GLY A 198 0.71 -29.11 -5.45
N VAL A 199 0.65 -28.97 -4.12
CA VAL A 199 1.13 -30.00 -3.17
C VAL A 199 -0.04 -30.77 -2.56
N GLU A 200 0.17 -32.06 -2.33
CA GLU A 200 -0.78 -32.97 -1.68
C GLU A 200 -1.18 -32.53 -0.27
N THR A 201 -2.43 -32.75 0.09
CA THR A 201 -2.94 -32.56 1.46
C THR A 201 -2.50 -33.65 2.44
N ARG A 202 -2.11 -34.84 1.96
CA ARG A 202 -1.90 -36.06 2.77
C ARG A 202 -0.45 -36.30 3.25
N GLY A 203 0.47 -35.37 3.02
CA GLY A 203 1.86 -35.48 3.47
C GLY A 203 2.05 -35.06 4.95
N THR A 204 1.52 -35.80 5.92
CA THR A 204 1.96 -35.70 7.32
C THR A 204 3.03 -36.75 7.59
N GLY A 205 4.28 -36.31 7.65
CA GLY A 205 5.36 -37.11 8.22
C GLY A 205 5.00 -37.60 9.61
N LEU A 206 5.36 -38.86 9.91
CA LEU A 206 5.02 -39.65 11.10
C LEU A 206 5.54 -39.06 12.44
N PHE A 207 6.03 -37.81 12.46
CA PHE A 207 6.65 -37.15 13.63
C PHE A 207 6.12 -35.73 13.95
N SER A 208 5.11 -35.20 13.25
CA SER A 208 4.53 -33.88 13.62
C SER A 208 3.46 -34.01 14.71
N ARG A 209 3.93 -34.12 15.96
CA ARG A 209 3.10 -34.06 17.18
C ARG A 209 2.70 -32.59 17.45
N GLY A 210 1.41 -32.26 17.28
CA GLY A 210 0.80 -31.11 17.97
C GLY A 210 0.59 -29.79 17.22
N ARG A 211 0.40 -29.77 15.88
CA ARG A 211 -0.15 -28.57 15.20
C ARG A 211 -1.64 -28.77 14.95
N GLU A 212 -2.46 -27.84 15.44
CA GLU A 212 -3.92 -27.88 15.31
C GLU A 212 -4.35 -28.09 13.85
N PRO A 213 -5.32 -28.99 13.57
CA PRO A 213 -5.62 -29.39 12.20
C PRO A 213 -6.58 -28.41 11.51
N LEU A 214 -6.32 -28.17 10.23
CA LEU A 214 -7.30 -27.97 9.14
C LEU A 214 -8.13 -26.67 9.06
N LYS A 215 -8.33 -25.86 10.11
CA LYS A 215 -9.21 -24.67 9.99
C LYS A 215 -8.60 -23.43 9.31
N ASN A 216 -7.27 -23.27 9.30
CA ASN A 216 -6.61 -22.04 8.82
C ASN A 216 -5.87 -22.16 7.48
N ARG A 217 -5.91 -23.31 6.79
CA ARG A 217 -5.18 -23.48 5.52
C ARG A 217 -5.80 -22.74 4.34
N SER A 218 -7.12 -22.50 4.34
CA SER A 218 -7.75 -21.62 3.34
C SER A 218 -7.29 -20.17 3.51
N ALA A 219 -6.98 -19.73 4.74
CA ALA A 219 -6.48 -18.37 5.01
C ALA A 219 -5.07 -18.09 4.45
N VAL A 220 -4.34 -19.12 4.01
CA VAL A 220 -3.03 -18.98 3.36
C VAL A 220 -3.19 -18.45 1.93
N PHE A 221 -4.25 -18.86 1.25
CA PHE A 221 -4.50 -18.52 -0.16
C PHE A 221 -5.66 -17.54 -0.33
N ALA A 222 -6.51 -17.36 0.68
CA ALA A 222 -7.60 -16.40 0.67
C ALA A 222 -7.21 -15.12 1.40
N LEU A 223 -7.62 -13.98 0.84
CA LEU A 223 -7.42 -12.66 1.44
C LEU A 223 -8.31 -12.45 2.68
N GLY A 224 -9.59 -12.81 2.59
CA GLY A 224 -10.56 -12.68 3.68
C GLY A 224 -10.53 -11.32 4.38
N GLU A 225 -10.57 -11.32 5.71
CA GLU A 225 -10.52 -10.09 6.53
C GLU A 225 -9.17 -9.37 6.50
N ARG A 226 -8.11 -9.98 5.94
CA ARG A 226 -6.76 -9.39 5.91
C ARG A 226 -6.73 -8.11 5.08
N ILE A 227 -7.64 -7.95 4.11
CA ILE A 227 -7.75 -6.72 3.31
C ILE A 227 -8.08 -5.48 4.15
N ASN A 228 -8.73 -5.64 5.31
CA ASN A 228 -9.14 -4.52 6.14
C ASN A 228 -7.94 -3.71 6.67
N ILE A 229 -6.74 -4.31 6.70
CA ILE A 229 -5.51 -3.60 7.07
C ILE A 229 -5.23 -2.38 6.17
N LEU A 230 -5.62 -2.45 4.89
CA LEU A 230 -5.46 -1.34 3.95
C LEU A 230 -6.49 -0.23 4.18
N LYS A 231 -7.63 -0.55 4.79
CA LYS A 231 -8.62 0.45 5.23
C LYS A 231 -8.22 1.09 6.55
N GLU A 232 -7.55 0.32 7.41
CA GLU A 232 -7.08 0.73 8.74
C GLU A 232 -5.65 1.31 8.72
N ILE A 233 -5.16 1.73 7.55
CA ILE A 233 -3.76 2.12 7.35
C ILE A 233 -3.31 3.28 8.25
N ASP A 234 -4.22 4.17 8.66
CA ASP A 234 -3.89 5.35 9.49
C ASP A 234 -4.22 5.18 10.99
N GLN A 235 -4.70 4.00 11.42
CA GLN A 235 -4.95 3.71 12.84
C GLN A 235 -3.68 3.90 13.70
N PRO A 236 -3.74 4.04 15.03
CA PRO A 236 -2.51 4.04 15.82
C PRO A 236 -1.74 2.71 15.67
N ALA A 237 -0.44 2.73 15.96
CA ALA A 237 0.36 1.51 16.03
C ALA A 237 -0.13 0.60 17.16
N LEU A 238 0.00 -0.71 16.99
CA LEU A 238 -0.35 -1.69 18.02
C LEU A 238 0.39 -1.40 19.34
N ILE A 239 -0.32 -1.58 20.45
CA ILE A 239 0.23 -1.44 21.79
C ILE A 239 0.54 -2.85 22.33
N PRO A 240 1.81 -3.30 22.38
CA PRO A 240 2.11 -4.71 22.56
C PRO A 240 1.63 -5.29 23.90
N HIS A 241 1.70 -4.51 24.98
CA HIS A 241 1.27 -4.97 26.30
C HIS A 241 -0.25 -5.20 26.41
N ILE A 242 -1.06 -4.45 25.66
CA ILE A 242 -2.52 -4.63 25.63
C ILE A 242 -2.88 -5.88 24.81
N ALA A 243 -2.19 -6.05 23.68
CA ALA A 243 -2.37 -7.21 22.82
C ALA A 243 -1.94 -8.51 23.51
N GLU A 244 -0.81 -8.49 24.24
CA GLU A 244 -0.32 -9.64 25.03
C GLU A 244 -1.29 -9.99 26.16
N ALA A 245 -1.83 -8.99 26.88
CA ALA A 245 -2.85 -9.21 27.91
C ALA A 245 -4.15 -9.82 27.34
N SER A 246 -4.48 -9.49 26.09
CA SER A 246 -5.66 -10.02 25.39
C SER A 246 -5.42 -11.38 24.72
N SER A 247 -4.19 -11.93 24.80
CA SER A 247 -3.78 -13.17 24.13
C SER A 247 -4.06 -13.20 22.62
N LEU A 248 -4.06 -12.03 21.97
CA LEU A 248 -4.31 -11.92 20.54
C LEU A 248 -3.02 -12.17 19.74
N LYS A 249 -3.15 -12.91 18.64
CA LYS A 249 -2.07 -13.18 17.67
C LYS A 249 -2.42 -12.55 16.34
N TYR A 250 -1.42 -12.02 15.64
CA TYR A 250 -1.62 -11.27 14.41
C TYR A 250 -0.78 -11.81 13.25
N PRO A 251 -1.33 -11.79 12.02
CA PRO A 251 -0.54 -11.91 10.79
C PRO A 251 0.61 -10.91 10.74
N TYR A 252 1.71 -11.29 10.09
CA TYR A 252 2.92 -10.47 10.05
C TYR A 252 2.69 -9.09 9.40
N GLU A 253 1.82 -8.97 8.40
CA GLU A 253 1.51 -7.68 7.76
C GLU A 253 0.94 -6.64 8.76
N VAL A 254 0.23 -7.08 9.80
CA VAL A 254 -0.31 -6.21 10.86
C VAL A 254 0.82 -5.66 11.74
N LEU A 255 1.79 -6.52 12.06
CA LEU A 255 2.99 -6.14 12.82
C LEU A 255 3.85 -5.18 11.99
N PHE A 256 4.06 -5.52 10.72
CA PHE A 256 4.79 -4.71 9.75
C PHE A 256 4.19 -3.31 9.60
N ARG A 257 2.86 -3.24 9.44
CA ARG A 257 2.11 -1.98 9.36
C ARG A 257 2.27 -1.15 10.64
N SER A 258 2.18 -1.79 11.80
CA SER A 258 2.31 -1.13 13.11
C SER A 258 3.71 -0.58 13.34
N LEU A 259 4.75 -1.32 12.96
CA LEU A 259 6.14 -0.88 13.02
C LEU A 259 6.38 0.35 12.13
N HIS A 260 5.92 0.30 10.88
CA HIS A 260 6.11 1.41 9.94
C HIS A 260 5.26 2.62 10.30
N LYS A 261 4.05 2.44 10.85
CA LYS A 261 3.23 3.54 11.37
C LYS A 261 3.93 4.26 12.53
N LEU A 262 4.47 3.51 13.50
CA LEU A 262 5.24 4.07 14.61
C LEU A 262 6.49 4.81 14.09
N LEU A 263 7.19 4.23 13.11
CA LEU A 263 8.34 4.86 12.46
C LEU A 263 7.95 6.19 11.82
N MET A 264 6.88 6.21 11.02
CA MET A 264 6.40 7.42 10.35
C MET A 264 6.04 8.53 11.31
N ASP A 265 5.29 8.23 12.37
CA ASP A 265 4.86 9.25 13.32
C ASP A 265 6.04 9.78 14.14
N THR A 266 6.97 8.91 14.55
CA THR A 266 8.21 9.31 15.26
C THR A 266 9.15 10.11 14.37
N ALA A 267 9.33 9.68 13.11
CA ALA A 267 10.16 10.38 12.14
C ALA A 267 9.58 11.75 11.78
N THR A 268 8.27 11.84 11.61
CA THR A 268 7.55 13.10 11.38
C THR A 268 7.80 14.08 12.53
N SER A 269 7.63 13.64 13.79
CA SER A 269 7.86 14.52 14.94
C SER A 269 9.31 14.97 15.08
N GLU A 270 10.27 14.06 14.84
CA GLU A 270 11.69 14.39 14.99
C GLU A 270 12.16 15.30 13.85
N TYR A 271 11.73 15.06 12.61
CA TYR A 271 12.10 15.88 11.47
C TYR A 271 11.66 17.34 11.66
N LEU A 272 10.39 17.55 12.05
CA LEU A 272 9.86 18.88 12.35
C LEU A 272 10.60 19.53 13.51
N PHE A 273 10.93 18.77 14.56
CA PHE A 273 11.71 19.29 15.68
C PHE A 273 13.13 19.70 15.25
N CYS A 274 13.82 18.89 14.43
CA CYS A 274 15.16 19.22 13.95
C CYS A 274 15.17 20.49 13.10
N ASP A 275 14.18 20.64 12.20
CA ASP A 275 14.00 21.85 11.40
C ASP A 275 13.71 23.06 12.29
N ASP A 276 12.77 22.93 13.24
CA ASP A 276 12.39 24.03 14.11
C ASP A 276 13.51 24.44 15.10
N PHE A 277 14.21 23.49 15.71
CA PHE A 277 15.15 23.76 16.81
C PHE A 277 16.57 24.06 16.31
N PHE A 278 17.06 23.32 15.31
CA PHE A 278 18.41 23.47 14.76
C PHE A 278 18.45 24.18 13.40
N GLY A 279 17.38 24.11 12.62
CA GLY A 279 17.35 24.63 11.24
C GLY A 279 18.27 23.85 10.30
N GLU A 280 18.52 22.56 10.59
CA GLU A 280 19.40 21.67 9.83
C GLU A 280 18.75 20.30 9.66
N GLU A 281 18.34 19.98 8.44
CA GLU A 281 17.73 18.68 8.10
C GLU A 281 18.71 17.49 8.23
N SER A 282 20.02 17.73 8.10
CA SER A 282 21.06 16.68 8.17
C SER A 282 21.08 15.94 9.51
N ILE A 283 20.71 16.64 10.59
CA ILE A 283 20.68 16.10 11.96
C ILE A 283 19.70 14.93 12.05
N PHE A 284 18.55 15.02 11.36
CA PHE A 284 17.56 13.95 11.34
C PHE A 284 18.17 12.64 10.79
N TYR A 285 18.89 12.70 9.68
CA TYR A 285 19.45 11.52 9.02
C TYR A 285 20.54 10.86 9.87
N GLU A 286 21.36 11.65 10.58
CA GLU A 286 22.36 11.14 11.53
C GLU A 286 21.69 10.47 12.75
N ILE A 287 20.57 11.01 13.24
CA ILE A 287 19.78 10.41 14.32
C ILE A 287 19.16 9.09 13.87
N PHE A 288 18.49 9.08 12.71
CA PHE A 288 17.71 7.94 12.23
C PHE A 288 18.54 6.81 11.64
N ALA A 289 19.84 7.01 11.41
CA ALA A 289 20.76 5.94 10.99
C ALA A 289 20.72 4.72 11.92
N GLY A 290 20.62 4.92 13.23
CA GLY A 290 20.52 3.84 14.22
C GLY A 290 19.17 3.10 14.17
N PRO A 291 18.03 3.80 14.31
CA PRO A 291 16.69 3.21 14.15
C PRO A 291 16.51 2.45 12.83
N PHE A 292 16.96 3.01 11.71
CA PHE A 292 16.90 2.32 10.41
C PHE A 292 17.72 1.04 10.41
N ALA A 293 18.94 1.05 10.98
CA ALA A 293 19.75 -0.16 11.07
C ALA A 293 19.07 -1.28 11.87
N VAL A 294 18.39 -0.95 12.98
CA VAL A 294 17.65 -1.93 13.80
C VAL A 294 16.48 -2.53 13.00
N ILE A 295 15.72 -1.70 12.29
CA ILE A 295 14.58 -2.17 11.50
C ILE A 295 15.07 -2.99 10.30
N ASP A 296 16.13 -2.54 9.64
CA ASP A 296 16.75 -3.25 8.50
C ASP A 296 17.29 -4.63 8.92
N GLU A 297 17.92 -4.74 10.09
CA GLU A 297 18.41 -6.01 10.64
C GLU A 297 17.26 -7.00 10.87
N HIS A 298 16.19 -6.54 11.53
CA HIS A 298 14.99 -7.35 11.75
C HIS A 298 14.33 -7.77 10.42
N PHE A 299 14.16 -6.83 9.50
CA PHE A 299 13.55 -7.09 8.20
C PHE A 299 14.38 -8.09 7.37
N SER A 300 15.71 -7.98 7.42
CA SER A 300 16.63 -8.91 6.75
C SER A 300 16.58 -10.32 7.34
N SER A 301 16.22 -10.46 8.63
CA SER A 301 16.03 -11.76 9.28
C SER A 301 14.71 -12.44 8.88
N ILE A 302 13.64 -11.65 8.75
CA ILE A 302 12.30 -12.18 8.52
C ILE A 302 12.01 -12.43 7.03
N LEU A 303 12.40 -11.50 6.15
CA LEU A 303 12.03 -11.56 4.74
C LEU A 303 12.44 -12.89 4.05
N PRO A 304 13.62 -13.49 4.31
CA PRO A 304 14.00 -14.79 3.73
C PRO A 304 13.13 -15.97 4.19
N ASN A 305 12.41 -15.82 5.30
CA ASN A 305 11.56 -16.84 5.91
C ASN A 305 10.06 -16.61 5.65
N CYS A 306 9.67 -15.50 5.01
CA CYS A 306 8.29 -15.22 4.62
C CYS A 306 7.90 -16.01 3.37
N PHE A 307 7.02 -17.01 3.51
CA PHE A 307 6.48 -17.80 2.39
C PHE A 307 5.03 -17.45 2.04
N ASP A 308 4.43 -16.49 2.74
CA ASP A 308 3.09 -15.99 2.45
C ASP A 308 3.13 -14.92 1.35
N ALA A 309 2.84 -15.30 0.11
CA ALA A 309 2.81 -14.37 -1.01
C ALA A 309 1.73 -13.28 -0.87
N ILE A 310 0.59 -13.57 -0.24
CA ILE A 310 -0.47 -12.58 0.00
C ILE A 310 -0.01 -11.58 1.05
N GLY A 311 0.58 -12.06 2.15
CA GLY A 311 1.18 -11.21 3.18
C GLY A 311 2.26 -10.30 2.62
N ILE A 312 3.14 -10.81 1.75
CA ILE A 312 4.15 -9.99 1.07
C ILE A 312 3.51 -8.93 0.16
N MET A 313 2.49 -9.31 -0.62
CA MET A 313 1.76 -8.34 -1.45
C MET A 313 1.09 -7.26 -0.59
N LEU A 314 0.48 -7.63 0.55
CA LEU A 314 -0.08 -6.67 1.50
C LEU A 314 1.00 -5.72 2.04
N MET A 315 2.19 -6.23 2.40
CA MET A 315 3.32 -5.38 2.82
C MET A 315 3.73 -4.37 1.74
N ILE A 316 3.78 -4.78 0.47
CA ILE A 316 4.06 -3.89 -0.67
C ILE A 316 2.99 -2.79 -0.74
N ARG A 317 1.70 -3.15 -0.61
CA ARG A 317 0.60 -2.17 -0.65
C ARG A 317 0.62 -1.22 0.56
N ILE A 318 0.95 -1.71 1.74
CA ILE A 318 1.12 -0.91 2.96
C ILE A 318 2.21 0.15 2.76
N ILE A 319 3.38 -0.24 2.23
CA ILE A 319 4.47 0.71 1.96
C ILE A 319 4.03 1.78 0.97
N TYR A 320 3.37 1.40 -0.12
CA TYR A 320 2.87 2.36 -1.09
C TYR A 320 1.87 3.35 -0.46
N GLN A 321 0.92 2.87 0.35
CA GLN A 321 -0.01 3.77 1.05
C GLN A 321 0.70 4.68 2.05
N HIS A 322 1.71 4.18 2.77
CA HIS A 322 2.54 4.99 3.66
C HIS A 322 3.33 6.06 2.90
N GLN A 323 3.85 5.77 1.70
CA GLN A 323 4.49 6.76 0.83
C GLN A 323 3.50 7.87 0.43
N LEU A 324 2.26 7.51 0.05
CA LEU A 324 1.22 8.50 -0.24
C LEU A 324 0.88 9.36 0.98
N ILE A 325 0.86 8.79 2.19
CA ILE A 325 0.62 9.54 3.42
C ILE A 325 1.77 10.52 3.69
N MET A 326 3.04 10.09 3.57
CA MET A 326 4.20 10.97 3.75
C MET A 326 4.22 12.11 2.71
N SER A 327 3.87 11.80 1.45
CA SER A 327 3.71 12.79 0.39
C SER A 327 2.63 13.82 0.72
N ARG A 328 1.46 13.39 1.23
CA ARG A 328 0.40 14.29 1.71
C ARG A 328 0.84 15.15 2.89
N ARG A 329 1.65 14.61 3.80
CA ARG A 329 2.27 15.35 4.92
C ARG A 329 3.32 16.36 4.46
N ARG A 330 3.83 16.24 3.23
CA ARG A 330 4.95 17.02 2.67
C ARG A 330 6.25 16.86 3.45
N ILE A 331 6.51 15.64 3.93
CA ILE A 331 7.72 15.32 4.70
C ILE A 331 8.51 14.26 3.92
N PRO A 332 9.65 14.61 3.30
CA PRO A 332 10.40 13.70 2.42
C PRO A 332 11.37 12.77 3.17
N CYS A 333 11.45 12.87 4.50
CA CYS A 333 12.54 12.28 5.30
C CYS A 333 12.61 10.74 5.27
N LEU A 334 11.52 10.07 4.88
CA LEU A 334 11.44 8.61 4.80
C LEU A 334 11.41 8.07 3.37
N ASP A 335 11.45 8.93 2.34
CA ASP A 335 11.24 8.50 0.95
C ASP A 335 12.25 7.43 0.52
N SER A 336 13.55 7.70 0.73
CA SER A 336 14.63 6.75 0.42
C SER A 336 14.52 5.43 1.19
N TYR A 337 14.07 5.48 2.44
CA TYR A 337 13.88 4.28 3.26
C TYR A 337 12.70 3.44 2.76
N LEU A 338 11.54 4.06 2.53
CA LEU A 338 10.35 3.37 2.05
C LEU A 338 10.57 2.77 0.65
N ASP A 339 11.30 3.47 -0.22
CA ASP A 339 11.69 2.94 -1.53
C ASP A 339 12.60 1.72 -1.40
N LYS A 340 13.60 1.75 -0.51
CA LYS A 340 14.47 0.59 -0.24
C LYS A 340 13.68 -0.62 0.24
N VAL A 341 12.72 -0.43 1.15
CA VAL A 341 11.87 -1.52 1.65
C VAL A 341 11.01 -2.08 0.52
N ASN A 342 10.41 -1.21 -0.31
CA ASN A 342 9.61 -1.63 -1.46
C ASN A 342 10.44 -2.45 -2.47
N ILE A 343 11.63 -1.96 -2.85
CA ILE A 343 12.56 -2.66 -3.76
C ILE A 343 12.98 -4.03 -3.20
N SER A 344 13.03 -4.20 -1.88
CA SER A 344 13.40 -5.46 -1.23
C SER A 344 12.26 -6.48 -1.21
N LEU A 345 11.00 -6.03 -1.11
CA LEU A 345 9.82 -6.91 -1.05
C LEU A 345 9.53 -7.62 -2.37
N TRP A 346 9.68 -6.92 -3.50
CA TRP A 346 9.34 -7.45 -4.84
C TRP A 346 10.12 -8.71 -5.24
N PRO A 347 11.46 -8.78 -5.10
CA PRO A 347 12.23 -9.99 -5.37
C PRO A 347 11.75 -11.17 -4.53
N ARG A 348 11.42 -10.94 -3.26
CA ARG A 348 10.92 -12.00 -2.38
C ARG A 348 9.54 -12.47 -2.80
N PHE A 349 8.62 -11.55 -3.11
CA PHE A 349 7.30 -11.90 -3.67
C PHE A 349 7.47 -12.76 -4.92
N LYS A 350 8.34 -12.36 -5.85
CA LYS A 350 8.59 -13.09 -7.10
C LYS A 350 9.10 -14.50 -6.84
N MET A 351 10.03 -14.67 -5.91
CA MET A 351 10.56 -15.97 -5.52
C MET A 351 9.46 -16.90 -4.99
N VAL A 352 8.63 -16.42 -4.05
CA VAL A 352 7.52 -17.22 -3.49
C VAL A 352 6.47 -17.53 -4.56
N PHE A 353 6.13 -16.57 -5.40
CA PHE A 353 5.23 -16.77 -6.54
C PHE A 353 5.75 -17.85 -7.49
N ASP A 354 7.06 -17.84 -7.80
CA ASP A 354 7.68 -18.86 -8.64
C ASP A 354 7.69 -20.24 -7.98
N MET A 355 7.76 -20.33 -6.65
CA MET A 355 7.58 -21.58 -5.94
C MET A 355 6.16 -22.15 -6.15
N HIS A 356 5.12 -21.31 -6.06
CA HIS A 356 3.75 -21.73 -6.36
C HIS A 356 3.60 -22.16 -7.82
N LEU A 357 4.15 -21.38 -8.76
CA LEU A 357 4.11 -21.71 -10.20
C LEU A 357 4.82 -23.03 -10.51
N ASN A 358 6.02 -23.22 -9.96
CA ASN A 358 6.78 -24.45 -10.14
C ASN A 358 6.07 -25.64 -9.53
N SER A 359 5.42 -25.47 -8.36
CA SER A 359 4.63 -26.54 -7.73
C SER A 359 3.51 -27.08 -8.63
N LEU A 360 2.90 -26.21 -9.46
CA LEU A 360 1.88 -26.62 -10.43
C LEU A 360 2.48 -27.28 -11.66
N ARG A 361 3.65 -26.80 -12.12
CA ARG A 361 4.32 -27.35 -13.32
C ARG A 361 4.92 -28.74 -13.08
N THR A 362 5.47 -28.98 -11.89
CA THR A 362 6.10 -30.25 -11.51
C THR A 362 5.17 -31.17 -10.71
N ALA A 363 3.91 -30.77 -10.56
CA ALA A 363 2.86 -31.54 -9.91
C ALA A 363 2.75 -32.95 -10.48
N ASN A 364 2.77 -33.96 -9.60
CA ASN A 364 2.58 -35.34 -10.02
C ASN A 364 1.09 -35.67 -10.13
N VAL A 365 0.63 -35.85 -11.36
CA VAL A 365 -0.79 -36.12 -11.69
C VAL A 365 -1.29 -37.37 -10.97
N LYS A 366 -0.46 -38.42 -10.83
CA LYS A 366 -0.89 -39.69 -10.21
C LYS A 366 -1.18 -39.57 -8.72
N THR A 367 -0.49 -38.66 -8.06
CA THR A 367 -0.55 -38.50 -6.61
C THR A 367 -1.68 -37.53 -6.26
N LEU A 368 -1.85 -36.48 -7.07
CA LEU A 368 -2.95 -35.52 -6.93
C LEU A 368 -4.31 -36.05 -7.38
N TRP A 369 -4.37 -37.04 -8.27
CA TRP A 369 -5.63 -37.51 -8.84
C TRP A 369 -6.50 -38.23 -7.80
N GLU A 370 -7.77 -37.82 -7.75
CA GLU A 370 -8.84 -38.48 -6.99
C GLU A 370 -9.94 -38.92 -7.98
N ASP A 371 -10.57 -40.07 -7.74
CA ASP A 371 -11.69 -40.56 -8.55
C ASP A 371 -12.98 -39.80 -8.20
N ASP A 372 -12.95 -38.48 -8.42
CA ASP A 372 -14.02 -37.56 -8.09
C ASP A 372 -14.14 -36.46 -9.15
N VAL A 373 -15.35 -36.26 -9.67
CA VAL A 373 -15.67 -35.23 -10.66
C VAL A 373 -15.96 -33.86 -10.05
N HIS A 374 -16.02 -33.75 -8.72
CA HIS A 374 -16.20 -32.50 -8.00
C HIS A 374 -14.99 -31.56 -8.13
N PRO A 375 -15.12 -30.26 -7.79
CA PRO A 375 -14.03 -29.30 -7.87
C PRO A 375 -12.80 -29.76 -7.09
N HIS A 376 -11.67 -29.80 -7.77
CA HIS A 376 -10.42 -30.28 -7.22
C HIS A 376 -9.83 -29.25 -6.24
N TYR A 377 -9.30 -29.69 -5.11
CA TYR A 377 -8.80 -28.79 -4.06
C TYR A 377 -7.66 -27.87 -4.54
N VAL A 378 -6.82 -28.31 -5.49
CA VAL A 378 -5.77 -27.48 -6.11
C VAL A 378 -6.39 -26.34 -6.91
N MET A 379 -7.50 -26.59 -7.61
CA MET A 379 -8.21 -25.55 -8.35
C MET A 379 -8.82 -24.51 -7.41
N ARG A 380 -9.37 -24.96 -6.27
CA ARG A 380 -9.85 -24.06 -5.22
C ARG A 380 -8.75 -23.16 -4.66
N ARG A 381 -7.59 -23.73 -4.31
CA ARG A 381 -6.42 -22.96 -3.85
C ARG A 381 -5.95 -21.94 -4.90
N TYR A 382 -5.91 -22.35 -6.17
CA TYR A 382 -5.56 -21.46 -7.28
C TYR A 382 -6.57 -20.30 -7.40
N ALA A 383 -7.87 -20.60 -7.32
CA ALA A 383 -8.92 -19.60 -7.42
C ALA A 383 -8.86 -18.60 -6.26
N GLU A 384 -8.76 -19.07 -5.02
CA GLU A 384 -8.62 -18.24 -3.82
C GLU A 384 -7.36 -17.35 -3.92
N PHE A 385 -6.22 -17.92 -4.32
CA PHE A 385 -4.95 -17.21 -4.47
C PHE A 385 -4.99 -16.13 -5.55
N THR A 386 -5.52 -16.48 -6.73
CA THR A 386 -5.63 -15.56 -7.86
C THR A 386 -6.61 -14.45 -7.58
N ALA A 387 -7.76 -14.78 -6.99
CA ALA A 387 -8.77 -13.80 -6.58
C ALA A 387 -8.19 -12.78 -5.59
N SER A 388 -7.43 -13.24 -4.59
CA SER A 388 -6.75 -12.40 -3.62
C SER A 388 -5.76 -11.42 -4.27
N LEU A 389 -4.95 -11.89 -5.21
CA LEU A 389 -3.98 -11.04 -5.92
C LEU A 389 -4.64 -10.06 -6.89
N ILE A 390 -5.72 -10.47 -7.57
CA ILE A 390 -6.51 -9.58 -8.43
C ILE A 390 -7.08 -8.44 -7.58
N GLN A 391 -7.72 -8.77 -6.46
CA GLN A 391 -8.31 -7.77 -5.56
C GLN A 391 -7.26 -6.78 -5.04
N LEU A 392 -6.05 -7.24 -4.72
CA LEU A 392 -4.93 -6.38 -4.31
C LEU A 392 -4.29 -5.58 -5.46
N ASN A 393 -4.65 -5.83 -6.72
CA ASN A 393 -4.12 -5.14 -7.89
C ASN A 393 -5.06 -4.10 -8.51
N VAL A 394 -6.36 -4.13 -8.20
CA VAL A 394 -7.40 -3.30 -8.84
C VAL A 394 -7.04 -1.81 -8.87
N GLU A 395 -6.60 -1.25 -7.74
CA GLU A 395 -6.30 0.19 -7.63
C GLU A 395 -4.91 0.57 -8.15
N TYR A 396 -4.05 -0.41 -8.42
CA TYR A 396 -2.62 -0.19 -8.66
C TYR A 396 -2.21 -0.46 -10.12
N GLY A 397 -2.87 -1.39 -10.81
CA GLY A 397 -2.61 -1.68 -12.22
C GLY A 397 -1.20 -2.21 -12.50
N ASP A 398 -0.66 -3.10 -11.67
CA ASP A 398 0.67 -3.68 -11.89
C ASP A 398 0.66 -4.69 -13.04
N GLY A 399 1.21 -4.30 -14.19
CA GLY A 399 1.31 -5.15 -15.38
C GLY A 399 2.25 -6.36 -15.22
N GLN A 400 3.24 -6.30 -14.33
CA GLN A 400 4.12 -7.43 -14.06
C GLN A 400 3.40 -8.52 -13.25
N LEU A 401 2.54 -8.12 -12.32
CA LEU A 401 1.66 -9.03 -11.60
C LEU A 401 0.65 -9.69 -12.55
N GLU A 402 0.03 -8.94 -13.47
CA GLU A 402 -0.86 -9.50 -14.49
C GLU A 402 -0.17 -10.60 -15.32
N LEU A 403 1.06 -10.35 -15.79
CA LEU A 403 1.83 -11.33 -16.56
C LEU A 403 2.13 -12.60 -15.73
N ASN A 404 2.39 -12.45 -14.43
CA ASN A 404 2.63 -13.58 -13.55
C ASN A 404 1.35 -14.41 -13.31
N LEU A 405 0.21 -13.75 -13.13
CA LEU A 405 -1.10 -14.43 -13.02
C LEU A 405 -1.46 -15.20 -14.30
N GLU A 406 -1.14 -14.63 -15.46
CA GLU A 406 -1.30 -15.32 -16.75
C GLU A 406 -0.47 -16.61 -16.82
N ARG A 407 0.79 -16.57 -16.39
CA ARG A 407 1.65 -17.77 -16.32
C ARG A 407 1.10 -18.82 -15.36
N LEU A 408 0.51 -18.39 -14.26
CA LEU A 408 -0.13 -19.27 -13.28
C LEU A 408 -1.39 -19.94 -13.87
N ARG A 409 -2.20 -19.16 -14.60
CA ARG A 409 -3.36 -19.66 -15.36
C ARG A 409 -2.97 -20.74 -16.37
N MET A 410 -1.95 -20.50 -17.18
CA MET A 410 -1.45 -21.51 -18.12
C MET A 410 -0.99 -22.80 -17.44
N ALA A 411 -0.35 -22.70 -16.27
CA ALA A 411 0.13 -23.87 -15.53
C ALA A 411 -1.02 -24.68 -14.92
N ILE A 412 -2.06 -24.02 -14.39
CA ILE A 412 -3.22 -24.73 -13.85
C ILE A 412 -4.06 -25.36 -14.96
N ASP A 413 -4.21 -24.71 -16.12
CA ASP A 413 -4.92 -25.27 -17.27
C ASP A 413 -4.25 -26.56 -17.78
N ASP A 414 -2.92 -26.58 -17.87
CA ASP A 414 -2.16 -27.78 -18.26
C ASP A 414 -2.33 -28.90 -17.23
N LEU A 415 -2.26 -28.59 -15.93
CA LEU A 415 -2.46 -29.57 -14.86
C LEU A 415 -3.89 -30.14 -14.86
N LEU A 416 -4.89 -29.26 -14.99
CA LEU A 416 -6.30 -29.65 -14.98
C LEU A 416 -6.65 -30.54 -16.17
N ASN A 417 -6.13 -30.23 -17.36
CA ASN A 417 -6.30 -31.08 -18.54
C ASN A 417 -5.62 -32.45 -18.38
N LYS A 418 -4.46 -32.53 -17.73
CA LYS A 418 -3.80 -33.82 -17.42
C LYS A 418 -4.63 -34.64 -16.42
N LEU A 419 -5.22 -34.01 -15.41
CA LEU A 419 -6.14 -34.65 -14.45
C LEU A 419 -7.46 -35.07 -15.09
N ALA A 420 -7.97 -34.32 -16.06
CA ALA A 420 -9.18 -34.72 -16.79
C ALA A 420 -8.94 -35.98 -17.62
N ARG A 421 -7.76 -36.08 -18.28
CA ARG A 421 -7.43 -37.22 -19.15
C ARG A 421 -7.25 -38.56 -18.43
N THR A 422 -7.10 -38.58 -17.11
CA THR A 422 -7.01 -39.82 -16.34
C THR A 422 -8.37 -40.49 -16.13
N PHE A 423 -9.49 -39.77 -16.31
CA PHE A 423 -10.81 -40.40 -16.26
C PHE A 423 -11.06 -41.28 -17.51
N PRO A 424 -11.63 -42.48 -17.34
CA PRO A 424 -11.77 -43.45 -18.42
C PRO A 424 -12.82 -43.07 -19.48
N LYS A 425 -13.84 -42.29 -19.09
CA LYS A 425 -14.95 -41.88 -19.97
C LYS A 425 -14.81 -40.40 -20.36
N PRO A 426 -14.85 -40.04 -21.66
CA PRO A 426 -14.80 -38.65 -22.12
C PRO A 426 -15.80 -37.72 -21.41
N LYS A 427 -17.02 -38.22 -21.20
CA LYS A 427 -18.07 -37.52 -20.45
C LYS A 427 -17.64 -37.10 -19.04
N LEU A 428 -16.96 -37.98 -18.30
CA LEU A 428 -16.47 -37.66 -16.96
C LEU A 428 -15.33 -36.64 -16.99
N GLN A 429 -14.49 -36.66 -18.03
CA GLN A 429 -13.44 -35.64 -18.24
C GLN A 429 -14.10 -34.26 -18.38
N THR A 430 -15.13 -34.17 -19.22
CA THR A 430 -15.86 -32.92 -19.46
C THR A 430 -16.60 -32.42 -18.21
N VAL A 431 -17.25 -33.31 -17.45
CA VAL A 431 -17.91 -32.95 -16.18
C VAL A 431 -16.90 -32.41 -15.17
N PHE A 432 -15.76 -33.08 -15.00
CA PHE A 432 -14.70 -32.63 -14.10
C PHE A 432 -14.20 -31.23 -14.47
N LEU A 433 -13.97 -30.97 -15.76
CA LEU A 433 -13.56 -29.64 -16.24
C LEU A 433 -14.61 -28.57 -15.94
N ILE A 434 -15.89 -28.84 -16.25
CA ILE A 434 -17.00 -27.91 -16.01
C ILE A 434 -17.12 -27.54 -14.54
N ASN A 435 -17.09 -28.52 -13.64
CA ASN A 435 -17.19 -28.28 -12.19
C ASN A 435 -16.04 -27.41 -11.66
N ASN A 436 -14.82 -27.65 -12.15
CA ASN A 436 -13.65 -26.85 -11.76
C ASN A 436 -13.72 -25.41 -12.29
N TYR A 437 -14.12 -25.21 -13.56
CA TYR A 437 -14.27 -23.88 -14.13
C TYR A 437 -15.37 -23.07 -13.45
N ASP A 438 -16.52 -23.67 -13.21
CA ASP A 438 -17.65 -23.03 -12.53
C ASP A 438 -17.27 -22.57 -11.11
N MET A 439 -16.60 -23.43 -10.34
CA MET A 439 -16.09 -23.07 -9.01
C MET A 439 -15.10 -21.89 -9.09
N THR A 440 -14.20 -21.89 -10.07
CA THR A 440 -13.20 -20.81 -10.21
C THR A 440 -13.86 -19.49 -10.56
N ILE A 441 -14.84 -19.51 -11.46
CA ILE A 441 -15.63 -18.32 -11.81
C ILE A 441 -16.37 -17.80 -10.57
N ALA A 442 -16.99 -18.67 -9.78
CA ALA A 442 -17.70 -18.29 -8.57
C ALA A 442 -16.77 -17.58 -7.55
N VAL A 443 -15.62 -18.17 -7.25
CA VAL A 443 -14.64 -17.60 -6.30
C VAL A 443 -14.06 -16.27 -6.80
N VAL A 444 -13.75 -16.18 -8.11
CA VAL A 444 -13.20 -14.94 -8.68
C VAL A 444 -14.25 -13.83 -8.70
N LYS A 445 -15.52 -14.14 -8.99
CA LYS A 445 -16.64 -13.18 -8.94
C LYS A 445 -16.92 -12.66 -7.53
N GLU A 446 -16.73 -13.50 -6.51
CA GLU A 446 -16.90 -13.09 -5.11
C GLU A 446 -15.86 -12.05 -4.68
N ALA A 447 -14.62 -12.14 -5.18
CA ALA A 447 -13.54 -11.23 -4.80
C ALA A 447 -13.62 -9.82 -5.43
N GLY A 448 -14.38 -9.62 -6.50
CA GLY A 448 -14.59 -8.31 -7.09
C GLY A 448 -15.45 -8.31 -8.36
N PRO A 449 -16.04 -7.15 -8.72
CA PRO A 449 -16.96 -7.04 -9.86
C PRO A 449 -16.29 -7.20 -11.23
N GLU A 450 -14.97 -7.11 -11.32
CA GLU A 450 -14.19 -7.37 -12.53
C GLU A 450 -13.17 -8.49 -12.27
N GLY A 451 -13.59 -9.75 -12.45
CA GLY A 451 -12.69 -10.91 -12.37
C GLY A 451 -11.62 -10.98 -13.49
N GLY A 452 -11.52 -9.91 -14.27
CA GLY A 452 -10.48 -9.65 -15.26
C GLY A 452 -10.42 -10.69 -16.38
N LYS A 453 -9.24 -10.78 -17.00
CA LYS A 453 -8.94 -11.73 -18.09
C LYS A 453 -9.08 -13.19 -17.64
N THR A 454 -8.85 -13.48 -16.36
CA THR A 454 -8.96 -14.83 -15.79
C THR A 454 -10.41 -15.30 -15.80
N GLN A 455 -11.35 -14.47 -15.35
CA GLN A 455 -12.77 -14.80 -15.37
C GLN A 455 -13.26 -15.07 -16.81
N LEU A 456 -12.99 -14.15 -17.75
CA LEU A 456 -13.43 -14.28 -19.14
C LEU A 456 -12.95 -15.58 -19.78
N HIS A 457 -11.70 -15.96 -19.53
CA HIS A 457 -11.12 -17.20 -20.05
C HIS A 457 -11.81 -18.46 -19.51
N PHE A 458 -12.07 -18.53 -18.20
CA PHE A 458 -12.80 -19.65 -17.65
C PHE A 458 -14.27 -19.68 -18.08
N GLU A 459 -14.91 -18.51 -18.31
CA GLU A 459 -16.26 -18.44 -18.88
C GLU A 459 -16.32 -18.97 -20.32
N GLU A 460 -15.32 -18.66 -21.14
CA GLU A 460 -15.18 -19.20 -22.50
C GLU A 460 -14.95 -20.72 -22.48
N LEU A 461 -14.06 -21.21 -21.61
CA LEU A 461 -13.81 -22.63 -21.44
C LEU A 461 -15.04 -23.37 -20.92
N LEU A 462 -15.77 -22.80 -19.95
CA LEU A 462 -17.02 -23.34 -19.44
C LEU A 462 -18.04 -23.48 -20.57
N LYS A 463 -18.25 -22.43 -21.36
CA LYS A 463 -19.19 -22.46 -22.49
C LYS A 463 -18.83 -23.52 -23.53
N SER A 464 -17.54 -23.63 -23.88
CA SER A 464 -17.04 -24.63 -24.84
C SER A 464 -17.24 -26.05 -24.33
N ASN A 465 -16.87 -26.34 -23.08
CA ASN A 465 -17.00 -27.68 -22.49
C ASN A 465 -18.46 -28.04 -22.23
N SER A 466 -19.31 -27.09 -21.83
CA SER A 466 -20.76 -27.32 -21.72
C SER A 466 -21.38 -27.72 -23.06
N ALA A 467 -20.94 -27.13 -24.17
CA ALA A 467 -21.42 -27.54 -25.50
C ALA A 467 -20.97 -28.97 -25.86
N ILE A 468 -19.73 -29.36 -25.52
CA ILE A 468 -19.22 -30.72 -25.70
C ILE A 468 -20.03 -31.72 -24.86
N TYR A 469 -20.25 -31.41 -23.58
CA TYR A 469 -21.03 -32.26 -22.68
C TYR A 469 -22.47 -32.46 -23.16
N VAL A 470 -23.11 -31.38 -23.63
CA VAL A 470 -24.46 -31.44 -24.21
C VAL A 470 -24.51 -32.42 -25.38
N GLU A 471 -23.54 -32.36 -26.30
CA GLU A 471 -23.48 -33.26 -27.43
C GLU A 471 -23.23 -34.72 -27.01
N GLU A 472 -22.33 -34.95 -26.04
CA GLU A 472 -22.06 -36.30 -25.52
C GLU A 472 -23.27 -36.90 -24.79
N LEU A 473 -23.96 -36.10 -23.96
CA LEU A 473 -25.17 -36.51 -23.26
C LEU A 473 -26.28 -36.90 -24.25
N LEU A 474 -26.44 -36.13 -25.32
CA LEU A 474 -27.42 -36.43 -26.36
C LEU A 474 -27.03 -37.66 -27.19
N LEU A 475 -25.75 -37.88 -27.48
CA LEU A 475 -25.27 -39.06 -28.21
C LEU A 475 -25.46 -40.36 -27.42
N GLU A 476 -25.39 -40.32 -26.09
CA GLU A 476 -25.62 -41.49 -25.22
C GLU A 476 -27.06 -42.00 -25.32
N HIS A 477 -28.04 -41.10 -25.45
CA HIS A 477 -29.46 -41.47 -25.51
C HIS A 477 -30.03 -41.55 -26.94
N PHE A 478 -29.57 -40.68 -27.84
CA PHE A 478 -30.14 -40.47 -29.18
C PHE A 478 -29.08 -40.56 -30.30
N GLY A 479 -28.02 -41.35 -30.11
CA GLY A 479 -26.87 -41.42 -31.02
C GLY A 479 -27.22 -41.68 -32.49
N ASP A 480 -28.12 -42.62 -32.77
CA ASP A 480 -28.48 -42.98 -34.15
C ASP A 480 -29.31 -41.90 -34.85
N LEU A 481 -30.19 -41.23 -34.10
CA LEU A 481 -30.94 -40.06 -34.57
C LEU A 481 -29.99 -38.91 -34.92
N ILE A 482 -29.02 -38.63 -34.04
CA ILE A 482 -28.08 -37.53 -34.24
C ILE A 482 -27.12 -37.82 -35.40
N LYS A 483 -26.62 -39.06 -35.53
CA LYS A 483 -25.80 -39.48 -36.68
C LYS A 483 -26.57 -39.27 -37.98
N PHE A 484 -27.82 -39.72 -38.06
CA PHE A 484 -28.67 -39.54 -39.23
C PHE A 484 -28.83 -38.06 -39.61
N VAL A 485 -29.16 -37.19 -38.64
CA VAL A 485 -29.34 -35.75 -38.89
C VAL A 485 -28.03 -35.07 -39.28
N LYS A 486 -26.89 -35.44 -38.66
CA LYS A 486 -25.58 -34.84 -38.98
C LYS A 486 -25.08 -35.24 -40.36
N THR A 487 -25.19 -36.52 -40.75
CA THR A 487 -24.81 -36.99 -42.09
C THR A 487 -25.58 -36.26 -43.18
N ARG A 488 -26.87 -35.96 -42.95
CA ARG A 488 -27.71 -35.21 -43.89
C ARG A 488 -27.47 -33.69 -43.87
N ALA A 489 -27.05 -33.13 -42.74
CA ALA A 489 -26.68 -31.71 -42.67
C ALA A 489 -25.33 -31.40 -43.35
N SER A 490 -24.44 -32.40 -43.49
CA SER A 490 -23.15 -32.29 -44.19
C SER A 490 -23.23 -32.55 -45.71
N GLU A 491 -24.37 -33.02 -46.22
CA GLU A 491 -24.59 -33.19 -47.66
C GLU A 491 -24.96 -31.83 -48.27
N ASP A 492 -24.06 -31.28 -49.09
CA ASP A 492 -24.22 -29.99 -49.75
C ASP A 492 -25.42 -30.05 -50.72
N PRO A 493 -26.36 -29.07 -50.74
CA PRO A 493 -27.55 -29.10 -51.60
C PRO A 493 -27.27 -29.14 -53.11
N SER A 494 -26.00 -28.93 -53.49
CA SER A 494 -25.49 -28.88 -54.86
C SER A 494 -24.83 -30.19 -55.32
N SER A 495 -24.66 -31.18 -54.44
CA SER A 495 -24.06 -32.47 -54.78
C SER A 495 -25.13 -33.48 -55.19
N SER A 496 -25.11 -33.86 -56.47
CA SER A 496 -26.04 -34.78 -57.15
C SER A 496 -25.83 -36.26 -56.78
N SER A 497 -25.59 -36.55 -55.50
CA SER A 497 -25.55 -37.91 -54.98
C SER A 497 -26.55 -38.08 -53.83
N GLU A 498 -27.82 -37.80 -54.09
CA GLU A 498 -28.91 -38.22 -53.22
C GLU A 498 -28.97 -39.75 -53.22
N LYS A 499 -28.38 -40.42 -52.21
CA LYS A 499 -28.86 -41.76 -51.86
C LYS A 499 -30.34 -41.61 -51.47
N PRO A 500 -31.29 -42.18 -52.24
CA PRO A 500 -32.71 -42.02 -51.95
C PRO A 500 -32.98 -42.59 -50.56
N ILE A 501 -33.47 -41.74 -49.66
CA ILE A 501 -33.84 -42.16 -48.30
C ILE A 501 -35.06 -43.06 -48.44
N THR A 502 -34.97 -44.29 -47.93
CA THR A 502 -36.14 -45.15 -47.85
C THR A 502 -36.85 -44.95 -46.52
N VAL A 503 -38.17 -45.09 -46.52
CA VAL A 503 -38.99 -45.06 -45.28
C VAL A 503 -38.46 -46.06 -44.25
N ALA A 504 -37.88 -47.18 -44.72
CA ALA A 504 -37.29 -48.23 -43.88
C ALA A 504 -36.07 -47.78 -43.04
N ASP A 505 -35.32 -46.76 -43.47
CA ASP A 505 -34.15 -46.26 -42.74
C ASP A 505 -34.53 -45.32 -41.59
N VAL A 506 -35.69 -44.67 -41.68
CA VAL A 506 -36.14 -43.62 -40.75
C VAL A 506 -37.22 -44.13 -39.79
N GLU A 507 -38.03 -45.10 -40.22
CA GLU A 507 -39.05 -45.76 -39.40
C GLU A 507 -38.53 -46.27 -38.03
N PRO A 508 -37.40 -46.99 -37.93
CA PRO A 508 -36.89 -47.46 -36.65
C PRO A 508 -36.46 -46.30 -35.74
N LEU A 509 -35.91 -45.21 -36.30
CA LEU A 509 -35.46 -44.04 -35.52
C LEU A 509 -36.65 -43.27 -34.92
N VAL A 510 -37.74 -43.12 -35.67
CA VAL A 510 -38.95 -42.41 -35.20
C VAL A 510 -39.68 -43.22 -34.13
N LYS A 511 -39.83 -44.54 -34.34
CA LYS A 511 -40.45 -45.44 -33.35
C LYS A 511 -39.64 -45.55 -32.06
N ASP A 512 -38.32 -45.65 -32.19
CA ASP A 512 -37.40 -45.68 -31.05
C ASP A 512 -37.46 -44.37 -30.25
N PHE A 513 -37.39 -43.22 -30.93
CA PHE A 513 -37.55 -41.92 -30.28
C PHE A 513 -38.90 -41.81 -29.57
N ALA A 514 -40.02 -42.12 -30.25
CA ALA A 514 -41.37 -41.99 -29.71
C ALA A 514 -41.61 -42.84 -28.45
N SER A 515 -40.95 -44.00 -28.34
CA SER A 515 -41.09 -44.90 -27.19
C SER A 515 -40.21 -44.52 -26.00
N ARG A 516 -39.01 -43.94 -26.22
CA ARG A 516 -38.01 -43.73 -25.15
C ARG A 516 -37.76 -42.27 -24.74
N TRP A 517 -38.20 -41.28 -25.51
CA TRP A 517 -37.80 -39.88 -25.31
C TRP A 517 -38.11 -39.32 -23.90
N LYS A 518 -39.26 -39.66 -23.30
CA LYS A 518 -39.62 -39.18 -21.94
C LYS A 518 -38.69 -39.75 -20.87
N ALA A 519 -38.48 -41.07 -20.90
CA ALA A 519 -37.59 -41.75 -19.96
C ALA A 519 -36.13 -41.30 -20.15
N ALA A 520 -35.71 -41.04 -21.39
CA ALA A 520 -34.39 -40.49 -21.69
C ALA A 520 -34.21 -39.09 -21.12
N ILE A 521 -35.21 -38.20 -21.24
CA ILE A 521 -35.16 -36.87 -20.62
C ILE A 521 -35.07 -36.97 -19.08
N GLU A 522 -35.82 -37.88 -18.45
CA GLU A 522 -35.73 -38.11 -16.99
C GLU A 522 -34.35 -38.62 -16.55
N LEU A 523 -33.73 -39.51 -17.34
CA LEU A 523 -32.38 -40.01 -17.07
C LEU A 523 -31.32 -38.93 -17.27
N MET A 524 -31.38 -38.18 -18.38
CA MET A 524 -30.49 -37.03 -18.64
C MET A 524 -30.55 -36.02 -17.51
N HIS A 525 -31.75 -35.74 -17.05
CA HIS A 525 -32.03 -34.83 -15.96
C HIS A 525 -31.41 -35.30 -14.63
N LYS A 526 -31.63 -36.57 -14.27
CA LYS A 526 -31.02 -37.17 -13.06
C LYS A 526 -29.49 -37.12 -13.13
N ASP A 527 -28.93 -37.43 -14.28
CA ASP A 527 -27.49 -37.48 -14.53
C ASP A 527 -26.84 -36.10 -14.42
N VAL A 528 -27.46 -35.05 -14.96
CA VAL A 528 -27.01 -33.65 -14.79
C VAL A 528 -26.98 -33.25 -13.31
N ILE A 529 -28.03 -33.56 -12.55
CA ILE A 529 -28.11 -33.20 -11.12
C ILE A 529 -27.04 -33.90 -10.29
N THR A 530 -26.74 -35.16 -10.62
CA THR A 530 -25.69 -35.90 -9.90
C THR A 530 -24.28 -35.50 -10.32
N SER A 531 -24.12 -34.93 -11.52
CA SER A 531 -22.81 -34.63 -12.09
C SER A 531 -22.29 -33.23 -11.75
N PHE A 532 -23.18 -32.25 -11.57
CA PHE A 532 -22.78 -30.85 -11.35
C PHE A 532 -23.02 -30.38 -9.92
N SER A 533 -21.97 -29.84 -9.29
CA SER A 533 -22.04 -29.35 -7.91
C SER A 533 -22.82 -28.04 -7.79
N ASN A 534 -22.79 -27.19 -8.82
CA ASN A 534 -23.56 -25.96 -8.90
C ASN A 534 -24.87 -26.20 -9.64
N PHE A 535 -25.97 -26.04 -8.91
CA PHE A 535 -27.31 -26.28 -9.40
C PHE A 535 -27.70 -25.38 -10.59
N LEU A 536 -27.30 -24.11 -10.56
CA LEU A 536 -27.64 -23.14 -11.61
C LEU A 536 -26.97 -23.51 -12.93
N ASN A 537 -25.68 -23.84 -12.88
CA ASN A 537 -24.93 -24.27 -14.06
C ASN A 537 -25.48 -25.58 -14.63
N GLY A 538 -25.78 -26.57 -13.76
CA GLY A 538 -26.44 -27.81 -14.18
C GLY A 538 -27.77 -27.56 -14.90
N MET A 539 -28.58 -26.62 -14.42
CA MET A 539 -29.84 -26.24 -15.05
C MET A 539 -29.64 -25.61 -16.43
N GLU A 540 -28.66 -24.72 -16.59
CA GLU A 540 -28.34 -24.11 -17.88
C GLU A 540 -27.87 -25.16 -18.89
N ILE A 541 -27.03 -26.11 -18.46
CA ILE A 541 -26.56 -27.23 -19.29
C ILE A 541 -27.73 -28.11 -19.73
N LEU A 542 -28.64 -28.46 -18.81
CA LEU A 542 -29.83 -29.23 -19.16
C LEU A 542 -30.71 -28.48 -20.16
N ARG A 543 -30.93 -27.18 -19.93
CA ARG A 543 -31.73 -26.35 -20.84
C ARG A 543 -31.09 -26.30 -22.22
N ALA A 544 -29.77 -26.18 -22.30
CA ALA A 544 -29.03 -26.25 -23.56
C ALA A 544 -29.18 -27.62 -24.24
N ALA A 545 -29.07 -28.72 -23.49
CA ALA A 545 -29.28 -30.08 -24.01
C ALA A 545 -30.68 -30.30 -24.56
N LEU A 546 -31.71 -29.87 -23.84
CA LEU A 546 -33.11 -29.99 -24.27
C LEU A 546 -33.41 -29.10 -25.48
N THR A 547 -32.82 -27.91 -25.55
CA THR A 547 -32.93 -27.02 -26.71
C THR A 547 -32.27 -27.65 -27.94
N GLN A 548 -31.09 -28.24 -27.77
CA GLN A 548 -30.36 -28.91 -28.83
C GLN A 548 -31.07 -30.18 -29.31
N LEU A 549 -31.67 -30.96 -28.40
CA LEU A 549 -32.53 -32.10 -28.73
C LEU A 549 -33.72 -31.66 -29.60
N LEU A 550 -34.38 -30.56 -29.24
CA LEU A 550 -35.49 -30.01 -30.00
C LEU A 550 -35.07 -29.60 -31.41
N LEU A 551 -33.87 -29.02 -31.56
CA LEU A 551 -33.30 -28.66 -32.86
C LEU A 551 -33.02 -29.90 -33.73
N TYR A 552 -32.41 -30.94 -33.15
CA TYR A 552 -32.19 -32.21 -33.87
C TYR A 552 -33.50 -32.86 -34.29
N TYR A 553 -34.50 -32.89 -33.41
CA TYR A 553 -35.81 -33.45 -33.71
C TYR A 553 -36.57 -32.66 -34.78
N THR A 554 -36.48 -31.32 -34.74
CA THR A 554 -37.10 -30.47 -35.78
C THR A 554 -36.47 -30.72 -37.14
N ARG A 555 -35.14 -30.84 -37.21
CA ARG A 555 -34.41 -31.20 -38.44
C ARG A 555 -34.81 -32.59 -38.94
N LEU A 556 -34.93 -33.58 -38.05
CA LEU A 556 -35.43 -34.91 -38.41
C LEU A 556 -36.85 -34.83 -39.00
N SER A 557 -37.76 -34.07 -38.37
CA SER A 557 -39.12 -33.89 -38.86
C SER A 557 -39.14 -33.24 -40.25
N ASP A 558 -38.26 -32.28 -40.52
CA ASP A 558 -38.16 -31.64 -41.83
C ASP A 558 -37.56 -32.56 -42.90
N CYS A 559 -36.59 -33.40 -42.54
CA CYS A 559 -36.10 -34.46 -43.41
C CYS A 559 -37.22 -35.43 -43.79
N ILE A 560 -38.05 -35.85 -42.83
CA ILE A 560 -39.18 -36.79 -43.08
C ILE A 560 -40.20 -36.20 -44.07
N LYS A 561 -40.49 -34.90 -43.98
CA LYS A 561 -41.41 -34.22 -44.91
C LYS A 561 -40.92 -34.24 -46.37
N ARG A 562 -39.61 -34.40 -46.60
CA ARG A 562 -38.99 -34.40 -47.94
C ARG A 562 -38.92 -35.81 -48.56
N ILE A 563 -39.24 -36.87 -47.82
CA ILE A 563 -39.15 -38.26 -48.29
C ILE A 563 -40.45 -38.66 -49.01
N ALA A 564 -40.33 -39.27 -50.20
CA ALA A 564 -41.46 -39.87 -50.90
C ALA A 564 -42.05 -41.04 -50.08
N GLY A 565 -43.29 -40.91 -49.60
CA GLY A 565 -43.94 -41.89 -48.71
C GLY A 565 -43.77 -41.62 -47.21
N GLY A 566 -43.09 -40.54 -46.80
CA GLY A 566 -42.88 -40.16 -45.40
C GLY A 566 -44.17 -39.85 -44.61
N SER A 567 -45.30 -39.64 -45.29
CA SER A 567 -46.61 -39.42 -44.65
C SER A 567 -47.09 -40.62 -43.82
N ALA A 568 -46.59 -41.83 -44.09
CA ALA A 568 -46.88 -43.04 -43.30
C ALA A 568 -46.27 -42.98 -41.89
N LEU A 569 -45.14 -42.28 -41.72
CA LEU A 569 -44.40 -42.14 -40.46
C LEU A 569 -44.98 -41.04 -39.55
N ASN A 570 -45.92 -40.23 -40.05
CA ASN A 570 -46.55 -39.16 -39.27
C ASN A 570 -47.35 -39.69 -38.05
N LYS A 571 -47.75 -40.97 -38.05
CA LYS A 571 -48.46 -41.60 -36.92
C LYS A 571 -47.55 -41.81 -35.70
N ASP A 572 -46.25 -41.99 -35.94
CA ASP A 572 -45.26 -42.27 -34.90
C ASP A 572 -44.44 -41.01 -34.52
N LEU A 573 -44.67 -39.88 -35.20
CA LEU A 573 -44.05 -38.59 -34.86
C LEU A 573 -44.67 -38.00 -33.59
N VAL A 574 -43.83 -37.75 -32.60
CA VAL A 574 -44.17 -36.97 -31.42
C VAL A 574 -44.37 -35.50 -31.81
N SER A 575 -45.44 -34.87 -31.32
CA SER A 575 -45.66 -33.45 -31.59
C SER A 575 -44.58 -32.57 -30.92
N ILE A 576 -44.08 -31.57 -31.65
CA ILE A 576 -43.09 -30.60 -31.12
C ILE A 576 -43.65 -29.90 -29.88
N SER A 577 -44.97 -29.64 -29.83
CA SER A 577 -45.66 -29.08 -28.67
C SER A 577 -45.59 -29.99 -27.43
N SER A 578 -45.68 -31.31 -27.59
CA SER A 578 -45.54 -32.29 -26.50
C SER A 578 -44.11 -32.32 -25.95
N ILE A 579 -43.12 -32.26 -26.83
CA ILE A 579 -41.69 -32.18 -26.42
C ILE A 579 -41.45 -30.87 -25.67
N MET A 580 -41.92 -29.74 -26.19
CA MET A 580 -41.81 -28.44 -25.52
C MET A 580 -42.51 -28.40 -24.16
N TYR A 581 -43.67 -29.04 -24.01
CA TYR A 581 -44.37 -29.13 -22.74
C TYR A 581 -43.55 -29.91 -21.69
N GLU A 582 -42.98 -31.04 -22.08
CA GLU A 582 -42.14 -31.84 -21.18
C GLU A 582 -40.83 -31.10 -20.84
N ILE A 583 -40.19 -30.42 -21.80
CA ILE A 583 -39.02 -29.55 -21.55
C ILE A 583 -39.36 -28.46 -20.52
N ARG A 584 -40.54 -27.82 -20.65
CA ARG A 584 -41.00 -26.79 -19.69
C ARG A 584 -41.29 -27.35 -18.31
N LYS A 585 -41.67 -28.62 -18.20
CA LYS A 585 -41.84 -29.29 -16.91
C LYS A 585 -40.49 -29.41 -16.21
N PHE A 586 -39.47 -29.98 -16.86
CA PHE A 586 -38.13 -30.08 -16.25
C PHE A 586 -37.45 -28.73 -16.04
N SER A 587 -37.79 -27.70 -16.82
CA SER A 587 -37.33 -26.33 -16.55
C SER A 587 -38.04 -25.64 -15.38
N ARG A 588 -39.15 -26.20 -14.87
CA ARG A 588 -39.98 -25.64 -13.78
C ARG A 588 -39.97 -26.49 -12.51
N THR A 589 -39.57 -27.76 -12.59
CA THR A 589 -39.66 -28.72 -11.48
C THR A 589 -38.40 -28.74 -10.61
N PHE A 590 -37.67 -27.62 -10.56
CA PHE A 590 -36.47 -27.46 -9.74
C PHE A 590 -36.54 -26.22 -8.86
#